data_AF-A0A661X6G7-F1
#
_entry.id   AF-A0A661X6G7-F1
#
_cell.length_a   1.000
_cell.length_b   1.000
_cell.length_c   1.000
_cell.angle_alpha   90.00
_cell.angle_beta   90.00
_cell.angle_gamma   90.00
#
_symmetry.space_group_name_H-M   'P 1'
#
loop_
_entity.id
_entity.type
_entity.pdbx_description
1 polymer ?
#
loop_
_entity_poly.entity_id
_entity_poly.type
_entity_poly.pdbx_seq_one_letter_code
_entity_poly.pdbx_strand_id
1 'polypeptide(L)'
;MVRKGDYVEIKLVLLEPEERAEHLPDDTKNLPFEAKVRGYLLHDANIGDTVEIETPIGRKVKGILLSVSPPYRHNFGKPIRELIDIGKKIRERYLEDKDG
;
A
#
# COMPACT_ATOMS: atom_id res chain seq x y z
N MET A 1 9.82 13.22 8.38
CA MET A 1 10.54 12.24 7.56
C MET A 1 10.26 10.84 8.08
N VAL A 2 9.73 9.99 7.21
CA VAL A 2 9.44 8.56 7.42
C VAL A 2 10.68 7.76 7.05
N ARG A 3 10.98 6.69 7.79
CA ARG A 3 12.21 5.93 7.62
C ARG A 3 12.00 4.70 6.74
N LYS A 4 13.06 4.31 6.02
CA LYS A 4 13.12 3.01 5.35
C LYS A 4 12.75 1.88 6.33
N GLY A 5 11.90 0.96 5.88
CA GLY A 5 11.39 -0.15 6.67
C GLY A 5 10.13 0.16 7.48
N ASP A 6 9.70 1.42 7.57
CA ASP A 6 8.42 1.76 8.17
C ASP A 6 7.26 1.15 7.37
N TYR A 7 6.24 0.68 8.09
CA TYR A 7 5.01 0.20 7.46
C TYR A 7 4.11 1.40 7.20
N VAL A 8 3.87 1.66 5.92
CA VAL A 8 3.25 2.89 5.43
C VAL A 8 2.03 2.58 4.58
N GLU A 9 1.21 3.59 4.33
CA GLU A 9 0.13 3.55 3.34
C GLU A 9 0.47 4.52 2.20
N ILE A 10 0.43 4.02 0.96
CA ILE A 10 0.54 4.82 -0.26
C ILE A 10 -0.78 4.88 -0.99
N LYS A 11 -0.96 5.93 -1.79
CA LYS A 11 -2.06 6.10 -2.75
C LYS A 11 -1.54 5.96 -4.17
N LEU A 12 -2.29 5.28 -5.03
CA LEU A 12 -2.03 5.25 -6.47
C LEU A 12 -3.33 5.34 -7.24
N VAL A 13 -3.27 5.96 -8.42
CA VAL A 13 -4.36 5.93 -9.39
C VAL A 13 -4.25 4.63 -10.18
N LEU A 14 -5.32 3.84 -10.20
CA LEU A 14 -5.40 2.60 -10.99
C LEU A 14 -5.99 2.85 -12.37
N LEU A 15 -6.96 3.76 -12.46
CA LEU A 15 -7.60 4.19 -13.70
C LEU A 15 -7.82 5.69 -13.64
N GLU A 16 -7.34 6.40 -14.65
CA GLU A 16 -7.74 7.78 -14.89
C GLU A 16 -9.21 7.83 -15.35
N PRO A 17 -9.91 8.98 -15.23
CA PRO A 17 -11.32 9.11 -15.60
C PRO A 17 -11.65 8.55 -17.00
N GLU A 18 -10.73 8.72 -17.96
CA GLU A 18 -10.88 8.27 -19.35
C GLU A 18 -10.79 6.75 -19.51
N GLU A 19 -10.16 6.07 -18.55
CA GLU A 19 -10.01 4.61 -18.52
C GLU A 19 -11.16 3.93 -17.77
N ARG A 20 -12.10 4.71 -17.20
CA ARG A 20 -13.23 4.19 -16.43
C ARG A 20 -14.38 3.76 -17.34
N ALA A 21 -15.13 2.77 -16.87
CA ALA A 21 -16.25 2.21 -17.61
C ALA A 21 -17.32 3.26 -17.96
N GLU A 22 -17.80 3.23 -19.21
CA GLU A 22 -18.67 4.27 -19.75
C GLU A 22 -20.02 4.39 -19.03
N HIS A 23 -20.53 3.30 -18.47
CA HIS A 23 -21.84 3.19 -17.83
C HIS A 23 -21.86 3.57 -16.35
N LEU A 24 -20.76 4.14 -15.83
CA LEU A 24 -20.73 4.67 -14.47
C LEU A 24 -21.55 5.96 -14.36
N PRO A 25 -22.21 6.21 -13.21
CA PRO A 25 -22.85 7.49 -12.92
C PRO A 25 -21.89 8.68 -13.09
N ASP A 26 -22.38 9.80 -13.64
CA ASP A 26 -21.56 10.98 -13.99
C ASP A 26 -20.77 11.56 -12.80
N ASP A 27 -21.35 11.51 -11.61
CA ASP A 27 -20.74 11.97 -10.36
C ASP A 27 -19.46 11.19 -10.00
N THR A 28 -19.40 9.90 -10.37
CA THR A 28 -18.23 9.06 -10.13
C THR A 28 -17.35 8.89 -11.35
N LYS A 29 -17.90 8.92 -12.58
CA LYS A 29 -17.17 8.67 -13.83
C LYS A 29 -16.03 9.67 -14.06
N ASN A 30 -16.26 10.93 -13.67
CA ASN A 30 -15.31 12.03 -13.85
C ASN A 30 -14.17 12.07 -12.81
N LEU A 31 -14.06 11.07 -11.94
CA LEU A 31 -13.03 10.98 -10.90
C LEU A 31 -12.09 9.79 -11.16
N PRO A 32 -10.80 9.88 -10.81
CA PRO A 32 -9.89 8.74 -10.91
C PRO A 32 -10.31 7.62 -9.96
N PHE A 33 -10.03 6.38 -10.35
CA PHE A 33 -10.17 5.22 -9.46
C PHE A 33 -8.86 5.01 -8.69
N GLU A 34 -8.86 5.40 -7.42
CA GLU A 34 -7.68 5.35 -6.56
C GLU A 34 -7.66 4.11 -5.67
N ALA A 35 -6.47 3.53 -5.48
CA ALA A 35 -6.22 2.49 -4.50
C ALA A 35 -5.32 2.99 -3.37
N LYS A 36 -5.46 2.34 -2.22
CA LYS A 36 -4.54 2.49 -1.09
C LYS A 36 -3.88 1.15 -0.81
N VAL A 37 -2.56 1.16 -0.74
CA VAL A 37 -1.77 -0.05 -0.53
C VAL A 37 -0.82 0.16 0.63
N ARG A 38 -0.68 -0.87 1.46
CA ARG A 38 0.22 -0.84 2.61
C ARG A 38 1.42 -1.76 2.41
N GLY A 39 2.57 -1.33 2.90
CA GLY A 39 3.81 -2.07 2.78
C GLY A 39 4.97 -1.37 3.47
N TYR A 40 6.16 -1.93 3.30
CA TYR A 40 7.40 -1.46 3.89
C TYR A 40 8.06 -0.44 2.96
N LEU A 41 8.37 0.74 3.47
CA LEU A 41 9.01 1.80 2.70
C LEU A 41 10.45 1.43 2.32
N LEU A 42 10.85 1.63 1.06
CA LEU A 42 12.17 1.18 0.57
C LEU A 42 13.31 2.20 0.73
N HIS A 43 12.99 3.46 1.04
CA HIS A 43 13.95 4.56 1.27
C HIS A 43 13.32 5.64 2.20
N ASP A 44 14.13 6.46 2.85
CA ASP A 44 13.61 7.58 3.66
C ASP A 44 12.84 8.58 2.77
N ALA A 45 11.69 9.06 3.23
CA ALA A 45 10.82 9.95 2.45
C ALA A 45 9.95 10.86 3.34
N ASN A 46 9.29 11.85 2.76
CA ASN A 46 8.29 12.69 3.44
C ASN A 46 6.87 12.35 2.96
N ILE A 47 5.89 12.63 3.81
CA ILE A 47 4.47 12.51 3.44
C ILE A 47 4.21 13.42 2.24
N GLY A 48 3.56 12.88 1.21
CA GLY A 48 3.33 13.55 -0.08
C GLY A 48 4.31 13.17 -1.18
N ASP A 49 5.46 12.56 -0.85
CA ASP A 49 6.43 12.13 -1.85
C ASP A 49 5.95 10.90 -2.63
N THR A 50 6.36 10.79 -3.89
CA THR A 50 6.25 9.55 -4.66
C THR A 50 7.32 8.57 -4.19
N VAL A 51 6.91 7.43 -3.65
CA VAL A 51 7.79 6.42 -3.07
C VAL A 51 7.54 5.05 -3.66
N GLU A 52 8.45 4.12 -3.40
CA GLU A 52 8.27 2.68 -3.66
C GLU A 52 8.21 1.93 -2.33
N ILE A 53 7.23 1.03 -2.23
CA ILE A 53 7.05 0.14 -1.08
C ILE A 53 7.12 -1.31 -1.51
N GLU A 54 7.45 -2.19 -0.58
CA GLU A 54 7.29 -3.63 -0.72
C GLU A 54 6.13 -4.12 0.14
N THR A 55 5.15 -4.77 -0.48
CA THR A 55 4.00 -5.36 0.24
C THR A 55 4.44 -6.60 1.05
N PRO A 56 3.66 -7.03 2.06
CA PRO A 56 3.96 -8.25 2.83
C PRO A 56 4.08 -9.54 2.01
N ILE A 57 3.58 -9.55 0.77
CA ILE A 57 3.66 -10.68 -0.17
C ILE A 57 4.77 -10.52 -1.22
N GLY A 58 5.66 -9.52 -1.08
CA GLY A 58 6.84 -9.35 -1.93
C GLY A 58 6.64 -8.49 -3.19
N ARG A 59 5.43 -7.99 -3.47
CA ARG A 59 5.21 -7.07 -4.60
C ARG A 59 5.77 -5.69 -4.31
N LYS A 60 6.46 -5.09 -5.29
CA LYS A 60 6.86 -3.68 -5.26
C LYS A 60 5.80 -2.80 -5.90
N VAL A 61 5.43 -1.71 -5.23
CA VAL A 61 4.37 -0.80 -5.69
C VAL A 61 4.83 0.64 -5.48
N LYS A 62 4.61 1.50 -6.49
CA LYS A 62 4.88 2.93 -6.42
C LYS A 62 3.60 3.73 -6.18
N GLY A 63 3.71 4.82 -5.43
CA GLY A 63 2.59 5.73 -5.20
C GLY A 63 2.95 6.86 -4.24
N ILE A 64 1.97 7.70 -3.93
CA ILE A 64 2.13 8.86 -3.04
C ILE A 64 2.05 8.43 -1.58
N LEU A 65 3.06 8.74 -0.78
CA LEU A 65 3.11 8.43 0.64
C LEU A 65 2.06 9.22 1.43
N LEU A 66 1.08 8.53 2.02
CA LEU A 66 0.00 9.18 2.78
C LEU A 66 0.27 9.23 4.29
N SER A 67 0.73 8.12 4.87
CA SER A 67 0.87 8.01 6.33
C SER A 67 1.74 6.82 6.76
N VAL A 68 2.18 6.86 8.01
CA VAL A 68 2.89 5.77 8.68
C VAL A 68 1.92 5.03 9.60
N SER A 69 1.75 3.73 9.39
CA SER A 69 0.93 2.82 10.20
C SER A 69 -0.43 3.41 10.64
N PRO A 70 -1.30 3.85 9.72
CA PRO A 70 -2.57 4.47 10.10
C PRO A 70 -3.51 3.45 10.76
N PRO A 71 -4.19 3.80 11.88
CA PRO A 71 -5.22 2.95 12.45
C PRO A 71 -6.39 2.77 11.47
N TYR A 72 -7.05 1.62 11.49
CA TYR A 72 -8.36 1.50 10.87
C TYR A 72 -9.36 2.29 11.72
N ARG A 73 -9.91 3.38 11.16
CA ARG A 73 -10.84 4.28 11.87
C ARG A 73 -12.16 3.60 12.24
N HIS A 74 -12.54 2.52 11.56
CA HIS A 74 -13.69 1.70 11.90
C HIS A 74 -13.25 0.54 12.80
N ASN A 75 -13.38 0.69 14.13
CA ASN A 75 -13.40 -0.31 15.21
C ASN A 75 -12.42 -1.52 15.24
N PHE A 76 -11.44 -1.66 14.35
CA PHE A 76 -10.48 -2.79 14.36
C PHE A 76 -9.17 -2.50 15.11
N GLY A 77 -9.09 -1.37 15.81
CA GLY A 77 -7.90 -0.97 16.57
C GLY A 77 -6.71 -0.56 15.69
N LYS A 78 -5.56 -0.38 16.32
CA LYS A 78 -4.29 -0.08 15.63
C LYS A 78 -3.72 -1.39 15.06
N PRO A 79 -3.18 -1.38 13.82
CA PRO A 79 -2.41 -2.51 13.30
C PRO A 79 -1.29 -2.90 14.28
N ILE A 80 -1.24 -4.18 14.67
CA ILE A 80 -0.18 -4.73 15.52
C ILE A 80 1.01 -5.07 14.61
N ARG A 81 2.08 -4.29 14.74
CA ARG A 81 3.23 -4.35 13.83
C ARG A 81 3.91 -5.72 13.87
N GLU A 82 4.00 -6.31 15.06
CA GLU A 82 4.61 -7.60 15.32
C GLU A 82 3.95 -8.72 14.51
N LEU A 83 2.62 -8.71 14.41
CA LEU A 83 1.88 -9.72 13.63
C LEU A 83 2.13 -9.58 12.13
N ILE A 84 2.25 -8.35 11.63
CA ILE A 84 2.53 -8.07 10.22
C ILE A 84 3.95 -8.53 9.86
N ASP A 85 4.92 -8.24 10.72
CA ASP A 85 6.32 -8.60 10.53
C ASP A 85 6.52 -10.13 10.61
N ILE A 86 5.85 -10.82 11.54
CA ILE A 86 5.90 -12.29 11.64
C ILE A 86 5.34 -12.94 10.38
N GLY A 87 4.22 -12.44 9.84
CA GLY A 87 3.65 -12.96 8.60
C GLY A 87 4.63 -12.89 7.42
N LYS A 88 5.34 -11.76 7.25
CA LYS A 88 6.38 -11.60 6.24
C LYS A 88 7.51 -12.62 6.44
N LYS A 89 8.04 -12.74 7.66
CA LYS A 89 9.13 -13.69 7.98
C LYS A 89 8.76 -15.16 7.72
N ILE A 90 7.52 -15.56 8.04
CA ILE A 90 7.04 -16.92 7.77
C ILE A 90 6.99 -17.19 6.26
N ARG A 91 6.52 -16.22 5.47
CA ARG A 91 6.49 -16.34 4.01
C ARG A 91 7.89 -16.51 3.44
N GLU A 92 8.81 -15.62 3.79
CA GLU A 92 10.22 -15.67 3.35
C GLU A 92 10.87 -17.02 3.70
N ARG A 93 10.60 -17.54 4.90
CA ARG A 93 11.21 -18.80 5.37
C ARG A 93 10.62 -20.06 4.74
N TYR A 94 9.32 -20.08 4.41
CA TYR A 94 8.61 -21.35 4.10
C TYR A 94 7.86 -21.37 2.77
N LEU A 95 7.66 -20.21 2.13
CA LEU A 95 6.83 -20.09 0.93
C LEU A 95 7.58 -19.58 -0.29
N GLU A 96 8.76 -18.97 -0.13
CA GLU A 96 9.57 -18.45 -1.25
C GLU A 96 10.47 -19.50 -1.93
N ASP A 97 10.43 -20.76 -1.47
CA ASP A 97 11.15 -21.91 -2.06
C ASP A 97 10.24 -22.84 -2.91
N LYS A 98 9.15 -22.35 -3.51
CA LYS A 98 8.21 -23.20 -4.27
C LYS A 98 8.13 -22.99 -5.78
N ASP A 99 8.92 -22.08 -6.34
CA ASP A 99 9.04 -21.93 -7.80
C ASP A 99 10.51 -22.10 -8.20
N GLY A 100 10.92 -23.37 -8.31
CA GLY A 100 12.12 -23.84 -9.02
C GLY A 100 11.69 -24.71 -10.19
#